data_AF-A0A950RLI9-F1
#
_entry.id   AF-A0A950RLI9-F1
#
_cell.length_a   1.000
_cell.length_b   1.000
_cell.length_c   1.000
_cell.angle_alpha   90.00
_cell.angle_beta   90.00
_cell.angle_gamma   90.00
#
_symmetry.space_group_name_H-M   'P 1'
#
loop_
_entity.id
_entity.type
_entity.pdbx_description
1 polymer ?
#
loop_
_entity_poly.entity_id
_entity_poly.type
_entity_poly.pdbx_seq_one_letter_code
_entity_poly.pdbx_strand_id
1 'polypeptide(L)'
;MAGGEDLLERDPGNVATAEGTGSALGAWCYLVWLCIQRQARARQMVWIALALLGFTTTVVALVSATRGWGMHHHRWAFEVYELVPGPTAGSRLEPFPPLAEDFPERRDPPPRIFRDPSSSPSIPSIPPGKYYYRNRWISLTYEEILDELATWPAVLQIWPAPAGGVESGIVAVWRAVLDRTGVLVFSNVVVFTVFLSFLLPIWSLSFATETLGGEREAGTLVWLLTRPLSRPAIYLAKYVALLPWSLGLNLGGFAILCLAAGKAGTLAFRWYWPAVFWATLTFAALFHLMSACFRRPAVVAIVYSFFLESLLGNMPGYLKRISISYYTRCLMFEPLNRFGISSPERESVYLPVSGAAAWWVLVGATVVLLAAGMVVFARTQYQDLS
;
A
#
# COMPACT_ATOMS: atom_id res chain seq x y z
N MET A 1 -61.89 -44.52 64.98
CA MET A 1 -60.65 -45.25 65.33
C MET A 1 -59.68 -44.96 64.20
N ALA A 2 -58.71 -44.06 64.42
CA ALA A 2 -57.29 -44.39 64.65
C ALA A 2 -56.67 -45.03 63.39
N GLY A 3 -55.59 -44.59 62.77
CA GLY A 3 -54.54 -43.56 62.97
C GLY A 3 -53.86 -43.43 61.59
N GLY A 4 -53.11 -42.40 61.25
CA GLY A 4 -51.81 -42.10 61.81
C GLY A 4 -50.80 -42.08 60.67
N GLU A 5 -50.20 -40.91 60.44
CA GLU A 5 -48.81 -40.69 60.06
C GLU A 5 -48.25 -41.43 58.83
N ASP A 6 -48.09 -40.69 57.72
CA ASP A 6 -46.85 -40.77 56.95
C ASP A 6 -46.55 -39.42 56.27
N LEU A 7 -45.93 -38.57 57.09
CA LEU A 7 -45.13 -37.43 56.69
C LEU A 7 -43.87 -37.95 55.98
N LEU A 8 -43.95 -38.20 54.68
CA LEU A 8 -42.74 -38.25 53.85
C LEU A 8 -42.42 -36.84 53.36
N GLU A 9 -41.75 -36.14 54.27
CA GLU A 9 -40.72 -35.13 54.07
C GLU A 9 -40.18 -35.10 52.64
N ARG A 10 -40.81 -34.25 51.81
CA ARG A 10 -40.29 -33.87 50.51
C ARG A 10 -39.18 -32.87 50.78
N ASP A 11 -37.95 -33.37 50.85
CA ASP A 11 -36.72 -32.59 50.99
C ASP A 11 -36.74 -31.36 50.05
N PRO A 12 -36.86 -30.12 50.57
CA PRO A 12 -36.79 -28.91 49.75
C PRO A 12 -35.33 -28.56 49.38
N GLY A 13 -34.35 -29.37 49.79
CA GLY A 13 -32.92 -29.09 49.65
C GLY A 13 -32.31 -29.39 48.27
N ASN A 14 -33.03 -30.02 47.34
CA ASN A 14 -32.43 -30.45 46.07
C ASN A 14 -32.85 -29.64 44.83
N VAL A 15 -33.28 -28.39 45.01
CA VAL A 15 -33.17 -27.36 43.95
C VAL A 15 -31.78 -26.74 44.04
N ALA A 16 -30.75 -27.58 43.94
CA ALA A 16 -29.40 -27.14 43.63
C ALA A 16 -29.43 -26.57 42.20
N THR A 17 -29.68 -25.27 42.11
CA THR A 17 -28.92 -24.30 41.30
C THR A 17 -27.98 -24.90 40.26
N ALA A 18 -28.53 -25.61 39.27
CA ALA A 18 -27.90 -25.71 37.95
C ALA A 18 -28.15 -24.39 37.19
N GLU A 19 -27.87 -23.26 37.84
CA GLU A 19 -27.58 -22.03 37.11
C GLU A 19 -26.26 -22.27 36.40
N GLY A 20 -26.36 -22.83 35.21
CA GLY A 20 -25.27 -22.85 34.26
C GLY A 20 -24.86 -21.41 34.01
N THR A 21 -23.89 -20.93 34.79
CA THR A 21 -23.18 -19.68 34.56
C THR A 21 -22.40 -19.86 33.27
N GLY A 22 -23.08 -19.73 32.13
CA GLY A 22 -22.42 -19.44 30.88
C GLY A 22 -21.63 -18.17 31.12
N SER A 23 -20.29 -18.28 31.17
CA SER A 23 -19.43 -17.13 31.45
C SER A 23 -19.80 -16.00 30.48
N ALA A 24 -19.85 -14.76 30.95
CA ALA A 24 -20.16 -13.59 30.10
C ALA A 24 -19.25 -13.55 28.86
N LEU A 25 -18.01 -14.04 29.00
CA LEU A 25 -17.06 -14.25 27.91
C LEU A 25 -17.55 -15.28 26.89
N GLY A 26 -18.08 -16.43 27.32
CA GLY A 26 -18.66 -17.44 26.43
C GLY A 26 -19.87 -16.90 25.64
N ALA A 27 -20.75 -16.15 26.30
CA ALA A 27 -21.87 -15.48 25.64
C ALA A 27 -21.40 -14.43 24.61
N TRP A 28 -20.35 -13.68 24.93
CA TRP A 28 -19.73 -12.71 24.03
C TRP A 28 -19.05 -13.38 22.83
N CYS A 29 -18.28 -14.45 23.04
CA CYS A 29 -17.67 -15.22 21.96
C CYS A 29 -18.73 -15.83 21.02
N TYR A 30 -19.84 -16.31 21.57
CA TYR A 30 -20.96 -16.80 20.78
C TYR A 30 -21.60 -15.69 19.95
N LEU A 31 -21.75 -14.48 20.51
CA LEU A 31 -22.23 -13.31 19.76
C LEU A 31 -21.30 -12.94 18.61
N VAL A 32 -19.97 -12.93 18.85
CA VAL A 32 -18.96 -12.69 17.81
C VAL A 32 -19.11 -13.72 16.69
N TRP A 33 -19.19 -15.00 17.03
CA TRP A 33 -19.37 -16.07 16.05
C TRP A 33 -20.65 -15.93 15.23
N LEU A 34 -21.79 -15.64 15.87
CA LEU A 34 -23.05 -15.38 15.17
C LEU A 34 -22.96 -14.18 14.23
N CYS A 35 -22.28 -13.11 14.64
CA CYS A 35 -22.05 -11.94 13.79
C CYS A 35 -21.20 -12.30 12.57
N ILE A 36 -20.13 -13.09 12.74
CA ILE A 36 -19.29 -13.59 11.63
C ILE A 36 -20.15 -14.39 10.64
N GLN A 37 -20.96 -15.33 11.12
CA GLN A 37 -21.84 -16.14 10.28
C GLN A 37 -22.89 -15.31 9.54
N ARG A 38 -23.45 -14.29 10.20
CA ARG A 38 -24.40 -13.38 9.57
C ARG A 38 -23.76 -12.60 8.42
N GLN A 39 -22.57 -12.04 8.63
CA GLN A 39 -21.86 -11.31 7.59
C GLN A 39 -21.46 -12.19 6.40
N ALA A 40 -21.11 -13.46 6.64
CA ALA A 40 -20.85 -14.42 5.57
C ALA A 40 -22.03 -14.58 4.58
N ARG A 41 -23.26 -14.34 5.05
CA ARG A 41 -24.48 -14.43 4.22
C ARG A 41 -24.73 -13.18 3.37
N ALA A 42 -24.02 -12.07 3.61
CA ALA A 42 -24.08 -10.85 2.81
C ALA A 42 -23.32 -11.01 1.47
N ARG A 43 -23.81 -11.95 0.64
CA ARG A 43 -23.14 -12.42 -0.58
C ARG A 43 -22.88 -11.30 -1.60
N GLN A 44 -23.80 -10.34 -1.73
CA GLN A 44 -23.72 -9.31 -2.77
C GLN A 44 -22.49 -8.40 -2.60
N MET A 45 -22.18 -7.97 -1.37
CA MET A 45 -21.01 -7.14 -1.12
C MET A 45 -19.69 -7.88 -1.37
N VAL A 46 -19.63 -9.16 -0.98
CA VAL A 46 -18.46 -10.00 -1.25
C VAL A 46 -18.22 -10.14 -2.75
N TRP A 47 -19.26 -10.37 -3.55
CA TRP A 47 -19.12 -10.47 -5.01
C TRP A 47 -18.64 -9.18 -5.66
N ILE A 48 -19.14 -8.02 -5.25
CA ILE A 48 -18.67 -6.72 -5.78
C ILE A 48 -17.19 -6.52 -5.47
N ALA A 49 -16.79 -6.81 -4.23
CA ALA A 49 -15.40 -6.67 -3.81
C ALA A 49 -14.46 -7.65 -4.53
N LEU A 50 -14.89 -8.90 -4.72
CA LEU A 50 -14.14 -9.90 -5.49
C LEU A 50 -14.06 -9.55 -6.98
N ALA A 51 -15.12 -8.99 -7.57
CA ALA A 51 -15.10 -8.52 -8.95
C ALA A 51 -14.10 -7.37 -9.13
N LEU A 52 -14.08 -6.41 -8.19
CA LEU A 52 -13.11 -5.33 -8.19
C LEU A 52 -11.67 -5.86 -8.02
N LEU A 53 -11.45 -6.79 -7.09
CA LEU A 53 -10.16 -7.45 -6.90
C LEU A 53 -9.72 -8.19 -8.18
N GLY A 54 -10.61 -8.97 -8.79
CA GLY A 54 -10.33 -9.72 -10.02
C GLY A 54 -9.95 -8.79 -11.17
N PHE A 55 -10.69 -7.69 -11.35
CA PHE A 55 -10.37 -6.67 -12.35
C PHE A 55 -8.99 -6.05 -12.11
N THR A 56 -8.71 -5.54 -10.90
CA THR A 56 -7.40 -4.93 -10.60
C THR A 56 -6.27 -5.95 -10.72
N THR A 57 -6.46 -7.17 -10.25
CA THR A 57 -5.47 -8.26 -10.37
C THR A 57 -5.18 -8.58 -11.83
N THR A 58 -6.21 -8.61 -12.69
CA THR A 58 -6.05 -8.84 -14.13
C THR A 58 -5.23 -7.73 -14.77
N VAL A 59 -5.50 -6.47 -14.44
CA VAL A 59 -4.70 -5.32 -14.93
C VAL A 59 -3.26 -5.42 -14.45
N VAL A 60 -3.03 -5.70 -13.17
CA VAL A 60 -1.67 -5.86 -12.61
C VAL A 60 -0.94 -7.02 -13.29
N ALA A 61 -1.59 -8.17 -13.49
CA ALA A 61 -1.02 -9.31 -14.19
C ALA A 61 -0.67 -8.97 -15.65
N LEU A 62 -1.54 -8.25 -16.36
CA LEU A 62 -1.31 -7.82 -17.75
C LEU A 62 -0.12 -6.86 -17.84
N VAL A 63 -0.03 -5.87 -16.96
CA VAL A 63 1.11 -4.95 -16.89
C VAL A 63 2.40 -5.71 -16.59
N SER A 64 2.34 -6.65 -15.63
CA SER A 64 3.47 -7.49 -15.26
C SER A 64 3.96 -8.36 -16.41
N ALA A 65 3.04 -8.92 -17.19
CA ALA A 65 3.35 -9.79 -18.33
C ALA A 65 3.88 -9.03 -19.55
N THR A 66 3.45 -7.78 -19.76
CA THR A 66 3.79 -7.00 -20.96
C THR A 66 5.03 -6.11 -20.80
N ARG A 67 5.18 -5.50 -19.62
CA ARG A 67 6.20 -4.46 -19.39
C ARG A 67 7.09 -4.73 -18.20
N GLY A 68 6.83 -5.77 -17.39
CA GLY A 68 7.49 -5.91 -16.08
C GLY A 68 7.29 -4.67 -15.19
N TRP A 69 7.89 -4.69 -14.01
CA TRP A 69 7.88 -3.53 -13.10
C TRP A 69 9.21 -2.76 -13.08
N GLY A 70 10.28 -3.37 -13.58
CA GLY A 70 11.63 -2.79 -13.58
C GLY A 70 11.82 -1.69 -14.63
N MET A 71 12.88 -0.90 -14.46
CA MET A 71 13.25 0.15 -15.42
C MET A 71 14.01 -0.36 -16.65
N HIS A 72 14.15 -1.68 -16.82
CA HIS A 72 14.91 -2.31 -17.92
C HIS A 72 14.50 -1.78 -19.31
N HIS A 73 13.21 -1.54 -19.49
CA HIS A 73 12.61 -1.09 -20.76
C HIS A 73 12.52 0.43 -20.87
N HIS A 74 12.82 1.17 -19.79
CA HIS A 74 12.76 2.63 -19.79
C HIS A 74 13.96 3.17 -20.55
N ARG A 75 13.68 3.87 -21.65
CA ARG A 75 14.70 4.52 -22.47
C ARG A 75 15.15 5.83 -21.85
N TRP A 76 16.45 5.99 -21.69
CA TRP A 76 17.08 7.24 -21.29
C TRP A 76 17.84 7.81 -22.49
N ALA A 77 17.65 9.12 -22.72
CA ALA A 77 18.38 9.84 -23.74
C ALA A 77 19.62 10.47 -23.12
N PHE A 78 20.78 10.18 -23.69
CA PHE A 78 22.07 10.73 -23.27
C PHE A 78 22.66 11.56 -24.40
N GLU A 79 23.34 12.63 -24.01
CA GLU A 79 24.22 13.38 -24.90
C GLU A 79 25.61 12.75 -24.83
N VAL A 80 26.10 12.23 -25.96
CA VAL A 80 27.42 11.60 -26.07
C VAL A 80 28.28 12.40 -27.05
N TYR A 81 29.58 12.52 -26.76
CA TYR A 81 30.55 13.19 -27.62
C TYR A 81 31.26 12.14 -28.50
N GLU A 82 31.04 12.20 -29.81
CA GLU A 82 31.72 11.35 -30.78
C GLU A 82 32.91 12.11 -31.38
N LEU A 83 34.10 11.48 -31.42
CA LEU A 83 35.27 12.03 -32.10
C LEU A 83 35.16 11.76 -33.60
N VAL A 84 35.00 12.82 -34.41
CA VAL A 84 34.91 12.72 -35.87
C VAL A 84 36.17 13.28 -36.50
N PRO A 85 36.77 12.63 -37.52
CA PRO A 85 37.87 13.19 -38.29
C PRO A 85 37.49 14.56 -38.84
N GLY A 86 38.36 15.54 -38.59
CA GLY A 86 38.23 16.88 -39.11
C GLY A 86 38.31 16.89 -40.63
N PRO A 87 37.65 17.86 -41.29
CA PRO A 87 37.66 17.97 -42.74
C PRO A 87 39.10 18.01 -43.27
N THR A 88 39.42 17.13 -44.21
CA THR A 88 40.67 17.19 -44.98
C THR A 88 40.72 18.55 -45.70
N ALA A 89 41.87 19.22 -45.64
CA ALA A 89 42.06 20.54 -46.24
C ALA A 89 41.54 20.58 -47.69
N GLY A 90 40.42 21.29 -47.91
CA GLY A 90 39.75 21.40 -49.21
C GLY A 90 38.27 20.99 -49.26
N SER A 91 37.73 20.30 -48.24
CA SER A 91 36.29 20.00 -48.19
C SER A 91 35.50 21.18 -47.64
N ARG A 92 34.49 21.64 -48.39
CA ARG A 92 33.50 22.63 -47.94
C ARG A 92 32.81 22.11 -46.68
N LEU A 93 32.72 22.91 -45.63
CA LEU A 93 31.88 22.61 -44.47
C LEU A 93 30.43 22.55 -44.98
N GLU A 94 29.90 21.35 -45.20
CA GLU A 94 28.47 21.15 -45.38
C GLU A 94 27.75 21.79 -44.18
N PRO A 95 26.70 22.62 -44.38
CA PRO A 95 25.93 23.16 -43.29
C PRO A 95 25.47 22.03 -42.37
N PHE A 96 25.62 22.23 -41.06
CA PHE A 96 25.13 21.27 -40.07
C PHE A 96 23.66 20.93 -40.37
N PRO A 97 23.31 19.64 -40.53
CA PRO A 97 21.91 19.28 -40.59
C PRO A 97 21.25 19.73 -39.28
N PRO A 98 20.03 20.30 -39.33
CA PRO A 98 19.33 20.71 -38.12
C PRO A 98 19.21 19.51 -37.17
N LEU A 99 19.33 19.79 -35.86
CA LEU A 99 19.04 18.81 -34.82
C LEU A 99 17.71 18.13 -35.16
N ALA A 100 17.69 16.80 -35.23
CA ALA A 100 16.50 16.04 -35.60
C ALA A 100 15.28 16.56 -34.80
N GLU A 101 14.27 17.04 -35.52
CA GLU A 101 13.10 17.76 -34.98
C GLU A 101 12.21 16.91 -34.04
N ASP A 102 12.49 15.62 -33.87
CA ASP A 102 11.61 14.67 -33.19
C ASP A 102 11.76 14.59 -31.66
N PHE A 103 12.57 15.45 -31.04
CA PHE A 103 12.73 15.44 -29.59
C PHE A 103 11.87 16.50 -28.89
N PRO A 104 11.01 16.11 -27.92
CA PRO A 104 10.25 17.08 -27.15
C PRO A 104 11.21 17.98 -26.37
N GLU A 105 11.02 19.28 -26.52
CA GLU A 105 11.78 20.36 -25.88
C GLU A 105 11.70 20.22 -24.34
N ARG A 106 12.56 19.38 -23.75
CA ARG A 106 12.64 19.17 -22.30
C ARG A 106 13.53 20.26 -21.72
N ARG A 107 13.00 21.04 -20.76
CA ARG A 107 13.64 22.25 -20.19
C ARG A 107 14.95 22.03 -19.43
N ASP A 108 15.33 20.78 -19.16
CA ASP A 108 16.50 20.46 -18.34
C ASP A 108 17.50 19.61 -19.15
N PRO A 109 18.78 20.03 -19.26
CA PRO A 109 19.80 19.21 -19.90
C PRO A 109 20.04 17.93 -19.06
N PRO A 110 20.15 16.75 -19.70
CA PRO A 110 20.40 15.50 -18.98
C PRO A 110 21.78 15.51 -18.31
N PRO A 111 22.01 14.62 -17.33
CA PRO A 111 23.30 14.51 -16.66
C PRO A 111 24.40 14.18 -17.67
N ARG A 112 25.43 15.03 -17.73
CA ARG A 112 26.62 14.80 -18.56
C ARG A 112 27.43 13.66 -17.95
N ILE A 113 27.46 12.50 -18.61
CA ILE A 113 28.17 11.31 -18.12
C ILE A 113 29.68 11.41 -18.41
N PHE A 114 30.08 12.15 -19.44
CA PHE A 114 31.49 12.40 -19.75
C PHE A 114 31.93 13.79 -19.30
N ARG A 115 32.98 13.82 -18.47
CA ARG A 115 33.75 15.02 -18.14
C ARG A 115 34.38 15.56 -19.43
N ASP A 116 34.39 16.88 -19.61
CA ASP A 116 35.11 17.51 -20.71
C ASP A 116 36.53 16.91 -20.80
N PRO A 117 36.90 16.25 -21.90
CA PRO A 117 38.20 15.58 -22.05
C PRO A 117 39.38 16.57 -21.91
N SER A 118 39.14 17.88 -22.00
CA SER A 118 40.13 18.92 -21.68
C SER A 118 40.59 18.91 -20.21
N SER A 119 39.86 18.23 -19.31
CA SER A 119 40.08 18.21 -17.86
C SER A 119 40.66 16.90 -17.31
N SER A 120 40.99 15.91 -18.15
CA SER A 120 41.47 14.59 -17.72
C SER A 120 42.99 14.43 -17.96
N PRO A 121 43.81 14.02 -16.97
CA PRO A 121 45.28 14.19 -17.05
C PRO A 121 46.06 13.21 -17.93
N SER A 122 45.43 12.32 -18.72
CA SER A 122 46.20 11.24 -19.38
C SER A 122 45.50 10.60 -20.59
N ILE A 123 44.91 11.38 -21.49
CA ILE A 123 44.55 10.88 -22.83
C ILE A 123 45.75 11.12 -23.75
N PRO A 124 46.24 10.13 -24.51
CA PRO A 124 47.33 10.33 -25.47
C PRO A 124 46.97 11.49 -26.41
N SER A 125 47.92 12.43 -26.57
CA SER A 125 47.73 13.70 -27.26
C SER A 125 47.13 13.51 -28.66
N ILE A 126 45.83 13.80 -28.79
CA ILE A 126 45.16 13.85 -30.09
C ILE A 126 45.84 14.97 -30.88
N PRO A 127 46.34 14.74 -32.11
CA PRO A 127 47.02 15.76 -32.89
C PRO A 127 46.07 16.96 -33.11
N PRO A 128 46.49 18.19 -32.78
CA PRO A 128 45.62 19.36 -32.84
C PRO A 128 45.11 19.59 -34.27
N GLY A 129 43.81 19.82 -34.41
CA GLY A 129 43.16 20.21 -35.67
C GLY A 129 42.69 19.05 -36.56
N LYS A 130 42.92 17.78 -36.20
CA LYS A 130 42.48 16.62 -37.00
C LYS A 130 41.17 15.98 -36.58
N TYR A 131 40.57 16.40 -35.46
CA TYR A 131 39.32 15.81 -34.96
C TYR A 131 38.47 16.90 -34.29
N TYR A 132 37.14 16.78 -34.39
CA TYR A 132 36.18 17.62 -33.67
C TYR A 132 35.18 16.74 -32.91
N TYR A 133 34.66 17.26 -31.79
CA TYR A 133 33.62 16.61 -31.01
C TYR A 133 32.25 16.89 -31.63
N ARG A 134 31.53 15.83 -31.99
CA ARG A 134 30.15 15.89 -32.44
C ARG A 134 29.24 15.44 -31.30
N ASN A 135 28.28 16.27 -30.92
CA ASN A 135 27.25 15.85 -29.97
C ASN A 135 26.27 14.93 -30.69
N ARG A 136 26.07 13.73 -30.15
CA ARG A 136 25.12 12.75 -30.65
C ARG A 136 24.19 12.34 -29.51
N TRP A 137 22.91 12.48 -29.74
CA TRP A 137 21.87 11.98 -28.85
C TRP A 137 21.68 10.50 -29.09
N ILE A 138 21.80 9.70 -28.03
CA ILE A 138 21.56 8.25 -28.08
C ILE A 138 20.49 7.92 -27.04
N SER A 139 19.47 7.18 -27.48
CA SER A 139 18.44 6.65 -26.59
C SER A 139 18.76 5.19 -26.34
N LEU A 140 19.16 4.86 -25.11
CA LEU A 140 19.48 3.49 -24.72
C LEU A 140 18.48 3.00 -23.67
N THR A 141 18.10 1.73 -23.76
CA THR A 141 17.40 1.03 -22.68
C THR A 141 18.38 0.72 -21.55
N TYR A 142 17.88 0.44 -20.35
CA TYR A 142 18.77 0.16 -19.23
C TYR A 142 19.52 -1.18 -19.41
N GLU A 143 18.90 -2.17 -20.06
CA GLU A 143 19.61 -3.39 -20.46
C GLU A 143 20.74 -3.10 -21.45
N GLU A 144 20.50 -2.26 -22.46
CA GLU A 144 21.56 -1.83 -23.38
C GLU A 144 22.70 -1.12 -22.63
N ILE A 145 22.38 -0.25 -21.66
CA ILE A 145 23.39 0.43 -20.82
C ILE A 145 24.18 -0.59 -19.97
N LEU A 146 23.50 -1.60 -19.40
CA LEU A 146 24.15 -2.62 -18.59
C LEU A 146 25.03 -3.56 -19.42
N ASP A 147 24.58 -3.93 -20.62
CA ASP A 147 25.34 -4.76 -21.55
C ASP A 147 26.54 -3.98 -22.12
N GLU A 148 26.35 -2.69 -22.37
CA GLU A 148 27.43 -1.78 -22.72
C GLU A 148 28.43 -1.64 -21.56
N LEU A 149 27.98 -1.39 -20.32
CA LEU A 149 28.82 -1.37 -19.12
C LEU A 149 29.52 -2.70 -18.83
N ALA A 150 28.88 -3.84 -19.17
CA ALA A 150 29.46 -5.16 -19.01
C ALA A 150 30.49 -5.51 -20.10
N THR A 151 30.45 -4.82 -21.25
CA THR A 151 31.43 -4.95 -22.35
C THR A 151 32.54 -3.90 -22.27
N TRP A 152 32.35 -2.83 -21.51
CA TRP A 152 33.37 -1.82 -21.20
C TRP A 152 34.70 -2.32 -20.58
N PRO A 153 34.79 -3.48 -19.88
CA PRO A 153 36.08 -4.03 -19.45
C PRO A 153 37.04 -4.30 -20.62
N ALA A 154 36.52 -4.52 -21.84
CA ALA A 154 37.33 -4.69 -23.04
C ALA A 154 37.77 -3.35 -23.69
N VAL A 155 37.05 -2.26 -23.42
CA VAL A 155 37.27 -0.93 -24.04
C VAL A 155 38.13 -0.03 -23.15
N LEU A 156 38.07 -0.19 -21.83
CA LEU A 156 38.82 0.60 -20.83
C LEU A 156 39.98 -0.19 -20.21
N GLN A 157 40.97 -0.60 -21.01
CA GLN A 157 42.30 -1.03 -20.53
C GLN A 157 43.11 0.14 -19.90
N ILE A 158 42.46 1.03 -19.16
CA ILE A 158 43.05 2.24 -18.57
C ILE A 158 43.49 1.99 -17.11
N TRP A 159 43.04 0.90 -16.46
CA TRP A 159 43.42 0.54 -15.08
C TRP A 159 44.04 -0.87 -14.96
N PRO A 160 45.08 -1.08 -14.12
CA PRO A 160 45.71 -2.39 -13.94
C PRO A 160 44.80 -3.45 -13.30
N ALA A 161 45.22 -4.71 -13.44
CA ALA A 161 44.45 -5.94 -13.29
C ALA A 161 43.75 -6.31 -11.95
N PRO A 162 43.86 -5.59 -10.80
CA PRO A 162 42.94 -5.86 -9.68
C PRO A 162 41.52 -5.31 -9.90
N ALA A 163 41.29 -4.50 -10.95
CA ALA A 163 40.05 -3.74 -11.16
C ALA A 163 38.84 -4.56 -11.67
N GLY A 164 39.03 -5.76 -12.23
CA GLY A 164 37.92 -6.58 -12.73
C GLY A 164 36.92 -7.02 -11.65
N GLY A 165 37.36 -7.12 -10.39
CA GLY A 165 36.49 -7.34 -9.23
C GLY A 165 35.64 -6.11 -8.87
N VAL A 166 36.17 -4.91 -9.10
CA VAL A 166 35.46 -3.64 -8.87
C VAL A 166 34.45 -3.40 -9.97
N GLU A 167 34.78 -3.70 -11.22
CA GLU A 167 33.88 -3.57 -12.39
C GLU A 167 32.70 -4.54 -12.32
N SER A 168 32.96 -5.82 -12.05
CA SER A 168 31.90 -6.81 -11.80
C SER A 168 31.06 -6.45 -10.58
N GLY A 169 31.68 -5.85 -9.55
CA GLY A 169 31.00 -5.28 -8.39
C GLY A 169 30.07 -4.12 -8.76
N ILE A 170 30.51 -3.18 -9.59
CA ILE A 170 29.71 -2.05 -10.08
C ILE A 170 28.52 -2.55 -10.90
N VAL A 171 28.73 -3.47 -11.85
CA VAL A 171 27.64 -4.06 -12.65
C VAL A 171 26.66 -4.82 -11.75
N ALA A 172 27.15 -5.57 -10.76
CA ALA A 172 26.30 -6.27 -9.79
C ALA A 172 25.49 -5.31 -8.91
N VAL A 173 26.09 -4.19 -8.47
CA VAL A 173 25.42 -3.12 -7.72
C VAL A 173 24.33 -2.48 -8.58
N TRP A 174 24.62 -2.13 -9.84
CA TRP A 174 23.63 -1.54 -10.74
C TRP A 174 22.48 -2.49 -11.07
N ARG A 175 22.76 -3.78 -11.30
CA ARG A 175 21.72 -4.82 -11.43
C ARG A 175 20.86 -4.92 -10.16
N ALA A 176 21.49 -4.92 -8.98
CA ALA A 176 20.77 -4.95 -7.71
C ALA A 176 19.92 -3.68 -7.48
N VAL A 177 20.39 -2.51 -7.92
CA VAL A 177 19.63 -1.25 -7.88
C VAL A 177 18.43 -1.32 -8.82
N LEU A 178 18.61 -1.84 -10.03
CA LEU A 178 17.51 -2.03 -10.98
C LEU A 178 16.44 -3.00 -10.50
N ASP A 179 16.83 -4.14 -9.95
CA ASP A 179 15.89 -5.10 -9.39
C ASP A 179 15.03 -4.45 -8.29
N ARG A 180 15.60 -3.49 -7.56
CA ARG A 180 14.90 -2.68 -6.54
C ARG A 180 14.02 -1.58 -7.13
N THR A 181 14.35 -1.02 -8.30
CA THR A 181 13.48 -0.04 -8.97
C THR A 181 12.11 -0.63 -9.28
N GLY A 182 12.04 -1.93 -9.60
CA GLY A 182 10.76 -2.59 -9.88
C GLY A 182 9.80 -2.58 -8.70
N VAL A 183 10.33 -2.78 -7.49
CA VAL A 183 9.55 -2.74 -6.25
C VAL A 183 9.05 -1.31 -6.00
N LEU A 184 9.85 -0.30 -6.28
CA LEU A 184 9.46 1.10 -6.11
C LEU A 184 8.35 1.53 -7.08
N VAL A 185 8.48 1.18 -8.37
CA VAL A 185 7.45 1.50 -9.38
C VAL A 185 6.15 0.78 -9.03
N PHE A 186 6.21 -0.51 -8.71
CA PHE A 186 5.05 -1.28 -8.25
C PHE A 186 4.42 -0.66 -6.99
N SER A 187 5.24 -0.28 -6.00
CA SER A 187 4.77 0.32 -4.75
C SER A 187 4.04 1.63 -5.01
N ASN A 188 4.61 2.52 -5.82
CA ASN A 188 3.98 3.82 -6.11
C ASN A 188 2.68 3.67 -6.89
N VAL A 189 2.69 2.89 -7.96
CA VAL A 189 1.54 2.79 -8.87
C VAL A 189 0.44 1.91 -8.28
N VAL A 190 0.78 0.70 -7.84
CA VAL A 190 -0.23 -0.28 -7.39
C VAL A 190 -0.50 -0.12 -5.90
N VAL A 191 0.54 -0.14 -5.07
CA VAL A 191 0.33 -0.18 -3.62
C VAL A 191 -0.21 1.15 -3.10
N PHE A 192 0.42 2.28 -3.44
CA PHE A 192 0.07 3.57 -2.86
C PHE A 192 -1.09 4.26 -3.56
N THR A 193 -1.15 4.22 -4.88
CA THR A 193 -2.21 4.90 -5.64
C THR A 193 -3.48 4.05 -5.77
N VAL A 194 -3.37 2.76 -6.09
CA VAL A 194 -4.56 1.90 -6.28
C VAL A 194 -5.00 1.27 -4.96
N PHE A 195 -4.10 0.60 -4.25
CA PHE A 195 -4.47 -0.17 -3.08
C PHE A 195 -4.77 0.70 -1.85
N LEU A 196 -3.83 1.54 -1.42
CA LEU A 196 -4.00 2.36 -0.21
C LEU A 196 -5.06 3.47 -0.38
N SER A 197 -5.04 4.20 -1.50
CA SER A 197 -5.97 5.33 -1.68
C SER A 197 -7.39 4.91 -2.05
N PHE A 198 -7.60 3.67 -2.50
CA PHE A 198 -8.89 3.26 -3.07
C PHE A 198 -9.36 1.90 -2.56
N LEU A 199 -8.65 0.80 -2.87
CA LEU A 199 -9.14 -0.55 -2.54
C LEU A 199 -9.28 -0.77 -1.04
N LEU A 200 -8.25 -0.43 -0.26
CA LEU A 200 -8.21 -0.72 1.18
C LEU A 200 -9.36 0.02 1.93
N PRO A 201 -9.56 1.33 1.75
CA PRO A 201 -10.71 2.02 2.32
C PRO A 201 -12.05 1.44 1.87
N ILE A 202 -12.23 1.15 0.56
CA ILE A 202 -13.49 0.66 -0.01
C ILE A 202 -13.86 -0.73 0.50
N TRP A 203 -12.89 -1.63 0.59
CA TRP A 203 -13.13 -2.97 1.14
C TRP A 203 -13.43 -2.91 2.63
N SER A 204 -12.69 -2.07 3.37
CA SER A 204 -12.94 -1.88 4.80
C SER A 204 -14.32 -1.26 5.07
N LEU A 205 -14.74 -0.26 4.28
CA LEU A 205 -16.02 0.41 4.45
C LEU A 205 -17.20 -0.50 4.11
N SER A 206 -17.06 -1.35 3.09
CA SER A 206 -18.13 -2.27 2.65
C SER A 206 -18.56 -3.19 3.81
N PHE A 207 -17.61 -3.83 4.50
CA PHE A 207 -17.94 -4.69 5.62
C PHE A 207 -18.31 -3.92 6.90
N ALA A 208 -17.60 -2.84 7.20
CA ALA A 208 -17.83 -2.09 8.43
C ALA A 208 -19.20 -1.39 8.45
N THR A 209 -19.67 -0.88 7.31
CA THR A 209 -20.99 -0.23 7.23
C THR A 209 -22.12 -1.25 7.36
N GLU A 210 -21.96 -2.45 6.79
CA GLU A 210 -22.94 -3.55 6.90
C GLU A 210 -23.11 -4.08 8.33
N THR A 211 -22.05 -4.10 9.16
CA THR A 211 -22.08 -4.65 10.55
C THR A 211 -23.24 -4.12 11.42
N LEU A 212 -23.52 -2.82 11.30
CA LEU A 212 -24.53 -2.09 12.08
C LEU A 212 -25.61 -1.52 11.17
N GLY A 213 -25.25 -1.06 9.96
CA GLY A 213 -26.17 -0.51 8.97
C GLY A 213 -27.24 -1.52 8.55
N GLY A 214 -26.85 -2.75 8.21
CA GLY A 214 -27.80 -3.78 7.80
C GLY A 214 -28.79 -4.17 8.91
N GLU A 215 -28.39 -4.12 10.18
CA GLU A 215 -29.31 -4.37 11.30
C GLU A 215 -30.25 -3.21 11.59
N ARG A 216 -29.75 -1.99 11.38
CA ARG A 216 -30.49 -0.74 11.54
C ARG A 216 -31.57 -0.61 10.47
N GLU A 217 -31.23 -0.90 9.22
CA GLU A 217 -32.17 -0.88 8.09
C GLU A 217 -33.23 -1.99 8.22
N ALA A 218 -32.85 -3.16 8.72
CA ALA A 218 -33.79 -4.26 8.96
C ALA A 218 -34.64 -4.10 10.24
N GLY A 219 -34.45 -3.04 11.05
CA GLY A 219 -35.15 -2.86 12.34
C GLY A 219 -34.80 -3.90 13.42
N THR A 220 -33.81 -4.77 13.18
CA THR A 220 -33.44 -5.88 14.08
C THR A 220 -32.53 -5.47 15.22
N LEU A 221 -31.98 -4.26 15.19
CA LEU A 221 -31.03 -3.77 16.20
C LEU A 221 -31.63 -3.74 17.61
N VAL A 222 -32.92 -3.38 17.73
CA VAL A 222 -33.63 -3.34 19.02
C VAL A 222 -33.65 -4.71 19.68
N TRP A 223 -33.91 -5.78 18.92
CA TRP A 223 -33.90 -7.15 19.44
C TRP A 223 -32.53 -7.61 19.92
N LEU A 224 -31.46 -7.05 19.35
CA LEU A 224 -30.11 -7.35 19.81
C LEU A 224 -29.78 -6.62 21.13
N LEU A 225 -30.36 -5.44 21.34
CA LEU A 225 -30.21 -4.62 22.54
C LEU A 225 -31.06 -5.10 23.74
N THR A 226 -32.05 -5.96 23.53
CA THR A 226 -32.82 -6.58 24.63
C THR A 226 -32.07 -7.74 25.30
N ARG A 227 -30.98 -8.23 24.70
CA ARG A 227 -30.14 -9.26 25.31
C ARG A 227 -29.42 -8.71 26.55
N PRO A 228 -29.15 -9.54 27.59
CA PRO A 228 -28.47 -9.12 28.81
C PRO A 228 -26.95 -8.97 28.60
N LEU A 229 -26.54 -8.21 27.59
CA LEU A 229 -25.16 -7.85 27.30
C LEU A 229 -25.02 -6.33 27.31
N SER A 230 -23.92 -5.82 27.84
CA SER A 230 -23.68 -4.37 27.83
C SER A 230 -23.53 -3.87 26.39
N ARG A 231 -24.07 -2.68 26.11
CA ARG A 231 -24.01 -2.07 24.76
C ARG A 231 -22.57 -1.92 24.24
N PRO A 232 -21.57 -1.51 25.05
CA PRO A 232 -20.17 -1.51 24.62
C PRO A 232 -19.65 -2.89 24.23
N ALA A 233 -20.03 -3.95 24.95
CA ALA A 233 -19.61 -5.31 24.63
C ALA A 233 -20.21 -5.79 23.30
N ILE A 234 -21.46 -5.43 23.00
CA ILE A 234 -22.10 -5.69 21.71
C ILE A 234 -21.34 -4.98 20.58
N TYR A 235 -21.01 -3.69 20.76
CA TYR A 235 -20.26 -2.92 19.77
C TYR A 235 -18.89 -3.56 19.50
N LEU A 236 -18.16 -3.91 20.56
CA LEU A 236 -16.87 -4.58 20.44
C LEU A 236 -16.98 -5.97 19.78
N ALA A 237 -18.03 -6.75 20.10
CA ALA A 237 -18.28 -8.04 19.48
C ALA A 237 -18.45 -7.90 17.96
N LYS A 238 -19.19 -6.88 17.52
CA LYS A 238 -19.42 -6.59 16.11
C LYS A 238 -18.16 -6.11 15.41
N TYR A 239 -17.35 -5.29 16.08
CA TYR A 239 -16.04 -4.94 15.56
C TYR A 239 -15.16 -6.17 15.38
N VAL A 240 -15.03 -7.04 16.39
CA VAL A 240 -14.20 -8.24 16.28
C VAL A 240 -14.73 -9.20 15.21
N ALA A 241 -16.05 -9.31 15.07
CA ALA A 241 -16.68 -10.14 14.04
C ALA A 241 -16.42 -9.66 12.60
N LEU A 242 -16.19 -8.35 12.39
CA LEU A 242 -15.87 -7.81 11.07
C LEU A 242 -14.42 -8.10 10.66
N LEU A 243 -13.50 -8.25 11.63
CA LEU A 243 -12.07 -8.34 11.39
C LEU A 243 -11.67 -9.51 10.47
N PRO A 244 -12.18 -10.75 10.61
CA PRO A 244 -11.81 -11.85 9.71
C PRO A 244 -12.11 -11.55 8.25
N TRP A 245 -13.24 -10.89 7.96
CA TRP A 245 -13.66 -10.54 6.60
C TRP A 245 -12.85 -9.37 6.05
N SER A 246 -12.69 -8.32 6.84
CA SER A 246 -11.94 -7.13 6.44
C SER A 246 -10.45 -7.44 6.28
N LEU A 247 -9.84 -8.16 7.22
CA LEU A 247 -8.45 -8.61 7.12
C LEU A 247 -8.26 -9.63 6.01
N GLY A 248 -9.15 -10.61 5.90
CA GLY A 248 -9.09 -11.63 4.86
C GLY A 248 -9.11 -11.00 3.46
N LEU A 249 -10.00 -10.03 3.23
CA LEU A 249 -10.07 -9.35 1.94
C LEU A 249 -8.90 -8.38 1.72
N ASN A 250 -8.52 -7.56 2.71
CA ASN A 250 -7.44 -6.60 2.55
C ASN A 250 -6.07 -7.26 2.45
N LEU A 251 -5.72 -8.18 3.36
CA LEU A 251 -4.45 -8.90 3.33
C LEU A 251 -4.42 -9.95 2.21
N GLY A 252 -5.50 -10.69 2.01
CA GLY A 252 -5.60 -11.68 0.93
C GLY A 252 -5.61 -11.02 -0.44
N GLY A 253 -6.38 -9.95 -0.62
CA GLY A 253 -6.39 -9.15 -1.84
C GLY A 253 -5.04 -8.50 -2.12
N PHE A 254 -4.38 -7.94 -1.10
CA PHE A 254 -3.02 -7.43 -1.21
C PHE A 254 -2.01 -8.51 -1.60
N ALA A 255 -2.11 -9.71 -1.00
CA ALA A 255 -1.28 -10.86 -1.37
C ALA A 255 -1.50 -11.27 -2.83
N ILE A 256 -2.75 -11.35 -3.29
CA ILE A 256 -3.09 -11.68 -4.68
C ILE A 256 -2.51 -10.65 -5.66
N LEU A 257 -2.65 -9.35 -5.37
CA LEU A 257 -2.06 -8.28 -6.18
C LEU A 257 -0.53 -8.39 -6.24
N CYS A 258 0.10 -8.69 -5.10
CA CYS A 258 1.54 -8.89 -5.02
C CYS A 258 2.02 -10.13 -5.79
N LEU A 259 1.27 -11.23 -5.72
CA LEU A 259 1.57 -12.44 -6.50
C LEU A 259 1.43 -12.19 -8.00
N ALA A 260 0.38 -11.46 -8.42
CA ALA A 260 0.19 -11.05 -9.81
C ALA A 260 1.33 -10.16 -10.34
N ALA A 261 2.00 -9.41 -9.45
CA ALA A 261 3.16 -8.59 -9.77
C ALA A 261 4.50 -9.33 -9.77
N GLY A 262 4.52 -10.64 -9.47
CA GLY A 262 5.72 -11.48 -9.53
C GLY A 262 6.75 -11.14 -8.44
N LYS A 263 8.03 -11.09 -8.83
CA LYS A 263 9.16 -10.88 -7.89
C LYS A 263 9.05 -9.56 -7.12
N ALA A 264 8.72 -8.47 -7.83
CA ALA A 264 8.58 -7.14 -7.24
C ALA A 264 7.45 -7.12 -6.19
N GLY A 265 6.31 -7.72 -6.50
CA GLY A 265 5.19 -7.80 -5.57
C GLY A 265 5.45 -8.73 -4.39
N THR A 266 6.13 -9.86 -4.58
CA THR A 266 6.48 -10.77 -3.46
C THR A 266 7.35 -10.06 -2.41
N LEU A 267 8.31 -9.24 -2.85
CA LEU A 267 9.12 -8.45 -1.94
C LEU A 267 8.30 -7.36 -1.24
N ALA A 268 7.43 -6.66 -1.99
CA ALA A 268 6.52 -5.67 -1.42
C ALA A 268 5.59 -6.28 -0.36
N PHE A 269 5.03 -7.47 -0.61
CA PHE A 269 4.18 -8.17 0.36
C PHE A 269 4.92 -8.42 1.68
N ARG A 270 6.14 -8.96 1.60
CA ARG A 270 6.97 -9.28 2.77
C ARG A 270 7.24 -8.06 3.66
N TRP A 271 7.34 -6.87 3.08
CA TRP A 271 7.62 -5.64 3.83
C TRP A 271 6.36 -4.91 4.29
N TYR A 272 5.29 -4.94 3.50
CA TYR A 272 4.14 -4.06 3.72
C TYR A 272 2.97 -4.72 4.45
N TRP A 273 2.92 -6.06 4.56
CA TRP A 273 1.80 -6.74 5.21
C TRP A 273 1.51 -6.25 6.65
N PRO A 274 2.49 -5.87 7.52
CA PRO A 274 2.17 -5.36 8.86
C PRO A 274 1.49 -4.00 8.78
N ALA A 275 1.89 -3.15 7.82
CA ALA A 275 1.26 -1.86 7.61
C ALA A 275 -0.17 -2.01 7.11
N VAL A 276 -0.41 -2.93 6.17
CA VAL A 276 -1.77 -3.27 5.70
C VAL A 276 -2.63 -3.75 6.86
N PHE A 277 -2.11 -4.64 7.71
CA PHE A 277 -2.83 -5.12 8.89
C PHE A 277 -3.29 -3.96 9.78
N TRP A 278 -2.38 -3.09 10.23
CA TRP A 278 -2.74 -1.98 11.12
C TRP A 278 -3.65 -0.94 10.46
N ALA A 279 -3.45 -0.66 9.18
CA ALA A 279 -4.34 0.20 8.40
C ALA A 279 -5.75 -0.37 8.35
N THR A 280 -5.89 -1.68 8.08
CA THR A 280 -7.19 -2.36 8.05
C THR A 280 -7.91 -2.28 9.40
N LEU A 281 -7.21 -2.47 10.52
CA LEU A 281 -7.82 -2.29 11.86
C LEU A 281 -8.33 -0.86 12.06
N THR A 282 -7.52 0.13 11.65
CA THR A 282 -7.84 1.55 11.85
C THR A 282 -9.02 1.97 10.97
N PHE A 283 -9.01 1.64 9.68
CA PHE A 283 -10.13 1.92 8.78
C PHE A 283 -11.39 1.19 9.18
N ALA A 284 -11.29 -0.08 9.62
CA ALA A 284 -12.43 -0.80 10.16
C ALA A 284 -13.02 -0.07 11.38
N ALA A 285 -12.19 0.41 12.31
CA ALA A 285 -12.66 1.12 13.50
C ALA A 285 -13.32 2.46 13.13
N LEU A 286 -12.73 3.19 12.19
CA LEU A 286 -13.27 4.44 11.67
C LEU A 286 -14.65 4.24 11.04
N PHE A 287 -14.78 3.32 10.08
CA PHE A 287 -16.05 3.08 9.40
C PHE A 287 -17.09 2.42 10.32
N HIS A 288 -16.66 1.64 11.31
CA HIS A 288 -17.56 1.09 12.31
C HIS A 288 -18.09 2.18 13.27
N LEU A 289 -17.27 3.18 13.62
CA LEU A 289 -17.71 4.38 14.34
C LEU A 289 -18.73 5.16 13.50
N MET A 290 -18.43 5.41 12.21
CA MET A 290 -19.38 6.06 11.30
C MET A 290 -20.69 5.28 11.20
N SER A 291 -20.62 3.94 11.24
CA SER A 291 -21.80 3.06 11.23
C SER A 291 -22.69 3.22 12.47
N ALA A 292 -22.10 3.54 13.63
CA ALA A 292 -22.87 3.88 14.83
C ALA A 292 -23.46 5.29 14.78
N CYS A 293 -22.71 6.28 14.27
CA CYS A 293 -23.10 7.69 14.28
C CYS A 293 -24.25 8.03 13.33
N PHE A 294 -24.32 7.39 12.15
CA PHE A 294 -25.22 7.81 11.08
C PHE A 294 -26.35 6.81 10.78
N ARG A 295 -27.50 7.32 10.31
CA ARG A 295 -28.63 6.48 9.87
C ARG A 295 -28.37 5.76 8.54
N ARG A 296 -27.67 6.42 7.60
CA ARG A 296 -27.26 5.88 6.29
C ARG A 296 -25.74 5.77 6.20
N PRO A 297 -25.13 4.82 6.91
CA PRO A 297 -23.68 4.84 7.14
C PRO A 297 -22.87 4.59 5.87
N ALA A 298 -23.36 3.79 4.93
CA ALA A 298 -22.70 3.53 3.65
C ALA A 298 -22.45 4.81 2.84
N VAL A 299 -23.48 5.67 2.70
CA VAL A 299 -23.37 6.92 1.93
C VAL A 299 -22.33 7.85 2.54
N VAL A 300 -22.39 8.04 3.86
CA VAL A 300 -21.45 8.94 4.56
C VAL A 300 -20.03 8.38 4.50
N ALA A 301 -19.85 7.07 4.67
CA ALA A 301 -18.54 6.42 4.58
C ALA A 301 -17.93 6.53 3.17
N ILE A 302 -18.74 6.40 2.11
CA ILE A 302 -18.28 6.59 0.73
C ILE A 302 -17.83 8.03 0.51
N VAL A 303 -18.68 9.01 0.85
CA VAL A 303 -18.33 10.45 0.70
C VAL A 303 -17.06 10.76 1.48
N TYR A 304 -16.96 10.31 2.72
CA TYR A 304 -15.76 10.49 3.53
C TYR A 304 -14.55 9.80 2.91
N SER A 305 -14.66 8.54 2.49
CA SER A 305 -13.54 7.77 1.94
C SER A 305 -12.99 8.41 0.67
N PHE A 306 -13.86 8.82 -0.26
CA PHE A 306 -13.43 9.47 -1.49
C PHE A 306 -12.93 10.89 -1.24
N PHE A 307 -13.67 11.68 -0.46
CA PHE A 307 -13.30 13.07 -0.23
C PHE A 307 -12.01 13.18 0.58
N LEU A 308 -11.90 12.42 1.68
CA LEU A 308 -10.74 12.50 2.57
C LEU A 308 -9.49 11.91 1.95
N GLU A 309 -9.56 10.75 1.28
CA GLU A 309 -8.36 10.16 0.66
C GLU A 309 -7.96 10.86 -0.65
N SER A 310 -8.91 11.34 -1.46
CA SER A 310 -8.58 12.06 -2.70
C SER A 310 -8.07 13.48 -2.43
N LEU A 311 -8.68 14.25 -1.51
CA LEU A 311 -8.17 15.57 -1.17
C LEU A 311 -6.89 15.49 -0.34
N LEU A 312 -6.85 14.72 0.76
CA LEU A 312 -5.64 14.68 1.60
C LEU A 312 -4.47 13.96 0.92
N GLY A 313 -4.73 13.04 -0.01
CA GLY A 313 -3.69 12.40 -0.80
C GLY A 313 -2.91 13.39 -1.68
N ASN A 314 -3.59 14.42 -2.19
CA ASN A 314 -3.01 15.40 -3.12
C ASN A 314 -2.56 16.72 -2.46
N MET A 315 -2.93 17.00 -1.20
CA MET A 315 -2.55 18.24 -0.53
C MET A 315 -1.14 18.18 0.07
N PRO A 316 -0.23 19.13 -0.22
CA PRO A 316 1.09 19.21 0.42
C PRO A 316 1.01 19.72 1.87
N GLY A 317 1.96 19.30 2.73
CA GLY A 317 2.17 19.86 4.07
C GLY A 317 1.53 19.11 5.25
N TYR A 318 1.31 19.82 6.37
CA TYR A 318 0.88 19.24 7.66
C TYR A 318 -0.54 18.62 7.65
N LEU A 319 -1.40 19.02 6.70
CA LEU A 319 -2.75 18.47 6.55
C LEU A 319 -2.74 16.97 6.19
N LYS A 320 -1.66 16.46 5.57
CA LYS A 320 -1.48 15.01 5.30
C LYS A 320 -1.48 14.16 6.57
N ARG A 321 -1.09 14.71 7.72
CA ARG A 321 -1.00 13.99 9.01
C ARG A 321 -2.36 13.60 9.61
N ILE A 322 -3.47 13.98 8.97
CA ILE A 322 -4.81 13.54 9.39
C ILE A 322 -5.18 12.21 8.71
N SER A 323 -4.56 11.86 7.57
CA SER A 323 -4.91 10.65 6.81
C SER A 323 -4.30 9.38 7.43
N ILE A 324 -5.12 8.32 7.50
CA ILE A 324 -4.65 6.98 7.88
C ILE A 324 -3.68 6.44 6.83
N SER A 325 -3.92 6.70 5.55
CA SER A 325 -3.03 6.29 4.45
C SER A 325 -1.65 6.93 4.56
N TYR A 326 -1.53 8.15 5.11
CA TYR A 326 -0.24 8.79 5.35
C TYR A 326 0.62 7.99 6.36
N TYR A 327 0.06 7.63 7.53
CA TYR A 327 0.78 6.83 8.52
C TYR A 327 1.05 5.41 8.02
N THR A 328 0.13 4.85 7.24
CA THR A 328 0.31 3.55 6.60
C THR A 328 1.51 3.57 5.64
N ARG A 329 1.63 4.62 4.81
CA ARG A 329 2.80 4.81 3.94
C ARG A 329 4.09 4.96 4.74
N CYS A 330 4.11 5.77 5.80
CA CYS A 330 5.29 5.90 6.69
C CYS A 330 5.74 4.53 7.22
N LEU A 331 4.78 3.70 7.66
CA LEU A 331 5.06 2.35 8.15
C LEU A 331 5.56 1.40 7.04
N MET A 332 5.10 1.57 5.79
CA MET A 332 5.59 0.81 4.62
C MET A 332 6.99 1.26 4.18
N PHE A 333 7.36 2.53 4.35
CA PHE A 333 8.67 3.05 3.97
C PHE A 333 9.78 2.77 5.00
N GLU A 334 9.44 2.50 6.26
CA GLU A 334 10.42 2.21 7.31
C GLU A 334 11.38 1.05 6.96
N PRO A 335 10.90 -0.13 6.48
CA PRO A 335 11.80 -1.19 6.01
C PRO A 335 12.66 -0.77 4.83
N LEU A 336 12.15 0.07 3.91
CA LEU A 336 12.87 0.55 2.73
C LEU A 336 14.02 1.50 3.10
N ASN A 337 13.78 2.36 4.09
CA ASN A 337 14.75 3.34 4.55
C ASN A 337 15.99 2.66 5.16
N ARG A 338 15.82 1.51 5.82
CA ARG A 338 16.95 0.69 6.32
C ARG A 338 17.89 0.20 5.22
N PHE A 339 17.43 0.20 3.97
CA PHE A 339 18.23 -0.18 2.80
C PHE A 339 18.67 1.02 1.95
N GLY A 340 18.60 2.24 2.48
CA GLY A 340 19.00 3.47 1.81
C GLY A 340 18.01 3.95 0.74
N ILE A 341 16.82 3.35 0.68
CA ILE A 341 15.78 3.71 -0.28
C ILE A 341 14.85 4.73 0.40
N SER A 342 15.17 6.00 0.23
CA SER A 342 14.35 7.10 0.75
C SER A 342 13.10 7.30 -0.12
N SER A 343 12.01 7.77 0.49
CA SER A 343 10.75 8.02 -0.20
C SER A 343 10.97 8.89 -1.45
N PRO A 344 10.45 8.50 -2.62
CA PRO A 344 10.65 9.26 -3.87
C PRO A 344 9.85 10.58 -3.92
N GLU A 345 8.91 10.81 -2.99
CA GLU A 345 8.29 12.12 -2.81
C GLU A 345 9.29 13.07 -2.16
N ARG A 346 9.68 14.13 -2.89
CA ARG A 346 10.57 15.21 -2.43
C ARG A 346 10.44 15.46 -0.92
N GLU A 347 11.54 15.28 -0.18
CA GLU A 347 11.62 15.48 1.28
C GLU A 347 11.11 16.84 1.76
N SER A 348 11.02 17.83 0.85
CA SER A 348 10.44 19.15 1.12
C SER A 348 8.91 19.16 1.23
N VAL A 349 8.20 18.12 0.77
CA VAL A 349 6.72 18.02 0.73
C VAL A 349 6.18 16.96 1.69
N TYR A 350 6.97 15.91 1.95
CA TYR A 350 6.65 14.85 2.89
C TYR A 350 7.62 14.95 4.07
N LEU A 351 7.15 15.32 5.27
CA LEU A 351 7.95 15.17 6.50
C LEU A 351 7.72 13.75 7.02
N PRO A 352 8.54 12.74 6.69
CA PRO A 352 8.31 11.37 7.14
C PRO A 352 8.35 11.29 8.66
N VAL A 353 7.34 10.64 9.23
CA VAL A 353 7.32 10.25 10.64
C VAL A 353 7.95 8.86 10.73
N SER A 354 8.70 8.58 11.81
CA SER A 354 9.30 7.26 12.02
C SER A 354 8.25 6.15 11.94
N GLY A 355 8.61 4.97 11.43
CA GLY A 355 7.67 3.84 11.36
C GLY A 355 7.10 3.46 12.73
N ALA A 356 7.91 3.56 13.79
CA ALA A 356 7.46 3.32 15.16
C ALA A 356 6.38 4.32 15.61
N ALA A 357 6.55 5.61 15.33
CA ALA A 357 5.55 6.61 15.65
C ALA A 357 4.28 6.43 14.81
N ALA A 358 4.42 6.11 13.51
CA ALA A 358 3.27 5.80 12.67
C ALA A 358 2.48 4.59 13.18
N TRP A 359 3.16 3.54 13.63
CA TRP A 359 2.54 2.39 14.26
C TRP A 359 1.76 2.77 15.53
N TRP A 360 2.37 3.53 16.44
CA TRP A 360 1.69 4.00 17.65
C TRP A 360 0.47 4.87 17.34
N VAL A 361 0.54 5.71 16.31
CA VAL A 361 -0.60 6.52 15.88
C VAL A 361 -1.73 5.63 15.34
N LEU A 362 -1.45 4.61 14.54
CA LEU A 362 -2.48 3.68 14.04
C LEU A 362 -3.13 2.88 15.17
N VAL A 363 -2.32 2.36 16.11
CA VAL A 363 -2.81 1.65 17.30
C VAL A 363 -3.67 2.59 18.16
N GLY A 364 -3.15 3.78 18.47
CA GLY A 364 -3.83 4.79 19.26
C GLY A 364 -5.13 5.25 18.61
N ALA A 365 -5.11 5.53 17.30
CA ALA A 365 -6.30 5.89 16.54
C ALA A 365 -7.35 4.77 16.58
N THR A 366 -6.95 3.51 16.39
CA THR A 366 -7.86 2.36 16.50
C THR A 366 -8.53 2.31 17.86
N VAL A 367 -7.75 2.41 18.95
CA VAL A 367 -8.29 2.38 20.33
C VAL A 367 -9.22 3.55 20.59
N VAL A 368 -8.84 4.77 20.20
CA VAL A 368 -9.65 5.98 20.39
C VAL A 368 -10.96 5.91 19.60
N LEU A 369 -10.91 5.47 18.33
CA LEU A 369 -12.09 5.32 17.49
C LEU A 369 -13.06 4.26 18.05
N LEU A 370 -12.53 3.14 18.56
CA LEU A 370 -13.35 2.11 19.21
C LEU A 370 -13.96 2.61 20.52
N ALA A 371 -13.19 3.32 21.34
CA ALA A 371 -13.69 3.91 22.58
C ALA A 371 -14.80 4.94 22.30
N ALA A 372 -14.58 5.82 21.33
CA ALA A 372 -15.59 6.77 20.87
C ALA A 372 -16.85 6.04 20.36
N GLY A 373 -16.67 4.98 19.55
CA GLY A 373 -17.76 4.18 19.02
C GLY A 373 -18.58 3.48 20.11
N MET A 374 -17.92 2.90 21.10
CA MET A 374 -18.58 2.31 22.27
C MET A 374 -19.39 3.34 23.06
N VAL A 375 -18.85 4.55 23.27
CA VAL A 375 -19.55 5.64 23.97
C VAL A 375 -20.76 6.11 23.16
N VAL A 376 -20.59 6.34 21.86
CA VAL A 376 -21.68 6.75 20.96
C VAL A 376 -22.79 5.69 20.96
N PHE A 377 -22.43 4.41 20.77
CA PHE A 377 -23.38 3.30 20.72
C PHE A 377 -24.09 3.06 22.05
N ALA A 378 -23.39 3.25 23.18
CA ALA A 378 -24.00 3.14 24.50
C ALA A 378 -25.04 4.24 24.75
N ARG A 379 -24.75 5.46 24.32
CA ARG A 379 -25.61 6.66 24.53
C ARG A 379 -26.73 6.79 23.51
N THR A 380 -26.62 6.19 22.34
CA THR A 380 -27.68 6.30 21.32
C THR A 380 -28.95 5.60 21.80
N GLN A 381 -30.02 6.37 21.93
CA GLN A 381 -31.36 5.86 22.18
C GLN A 381 -31.98 5.55 20.82
N TYR A 382 -32.07 4.27 20.47
CA TYR A 382 -32.72 3.81 19.23
C TYR A 382 -34.26 3.85 19.37
N GLN A 383 -34.80 4.97 19.86
CA GLN A 383 -36.24 5.15 20.13
C GLN A 383 -37.06 5.54 18.90
N ASP A 384 -36.43 5.96 17.81
CA ASP A 384 -37.11 6.41 16.59
C ASP A 384 -37.26 5.30 15.53
N LEU A 385 -37.73 4.12 15.91
CA LEU A 385 -38.10 3.04 14.97
C LEU A 385 -39.62 2.81 14.92
N SER A 386 -40.41 3.81 15.35
CA SER A 386 -41.86 3.88 15.13
C SER A 386 -42.18 4.54 13.79
#